data_AF-A0AAW7I3T7-F1
#
_entry.id   AF-A0AAW7I3T7-F1
#
_cell.length_a   1.000
_cell.length_b   1.000
_cell.length_c   1.000
_cell.angle_alpha   90.00
_cell.angle_beta   90.00
_cell.angle_gamma   90.00
#
_symmetry.space_group_name_H-M   'P 1'
#
loop_
_entity.id
_entity.type
_entity.pdbx_description
1 polymer ?
#
loop_
_entity_poly.entity_id
_entity_poly.type
_entity_poly.pdbx_seq_one_letter_code
_entity_poly.pdbx_strand_id
1 'polypeptide(L)'
;DGLYWADGRTLDVEGGDYQVIENLRIAYKVARRTRIRAIARIGDRAFNSTPGSTAAAITYFGKDLRTMAKATTINGQPFPGDIASPQDGDISIQWTAKNLVSVFVVVRTVDCPKGITVNIMLDLSLNNGEG
;
A
#
# COMPACT_ATOMS: atom_id res chain seq x y z
N ASP A 1 -30.80 -0.21 -14.55
CA ASP A 1 -31.08 0.53 -13.31
C ASP A 1 -30.48 -0.27 -12.15
N GLY A 2 -29.72 0.36 -11.26
CA GLY A 2 -28.90 -0.37 -10.29
C GLY A 2 -28.69 0.41 -9.00
N LEU A 3 -28.67 -0.30 -7.87
CA LEU A 3 -28.30 0.25 -6.57
C LEU A 3 -26.77 0.28 -6.45
N TYR A 4 -26.21 1.47 -6.34
CA TYR A 4 -24.77 1.67 -6.13
C TYR A 4 -24.48 1.98 -4.66
N TRP A 5 -23.43 1.38 -4.13
CA TRP A 5 -22.90 1.66 -2.78
C TRP A 5 -21.70 2.60 -2.91
N ALA A 6 -21.67 3.69 -2.15
CA ALA A 6 -20.64 4.72 -2.27
C ALA A 6 -19.31 4.30 -1.62
N ASP A 7 -19.31 4.09 -0.31
CA ASP A 7 -18.14 3.71 0.48
C ASP A 7 -18.45 2.52 1.39
N GLY A 8 -17.46 1.64 1.56
CA GLY A 8 -17.53 0.57 2.56
C GLY A 8 -17.16 1.09 3.94
N ARG A 9 -18.00 1.96 4.53
CA ARG A 9 -17.76 2.50 5.87
C ARG A 9 -17.69 1.39 6.92
N THR A 10 -16.75 1.52 7.85
CA THR A 10 -16.60 0.63 9.01
C THR A 10 -17.22 1.29 10.25
N LEU A 11 -17.20 0.57 11.38
CA LEU A 11 -17.61 1.09 12.69
C LEU A 11 -16.45 1.81 13.43
N ASP A 12 -15.47 2.34 12.69
CA ASP A 12 -14.37 3.11 13.26
C ASP A 12 -14.82 4.53 13.64
N VAL A 13 -14.10 5.17 14.56
CA VAL A 13 -14.41 6.51 15.05
C VAL A 13 -14.13 7.57 13.99
N GLU A 14 -14.73 8.76 14.16
CA GLU A 14 -14.38 9.91 13.34
C GLU A 14 -12.89 10.27 13.51
N GLY A 15 -12.15 10.44 12.42
CA GLY A 15 -10.70 10.61 12.39
C GLY A 15 -9.86 9.33 12.43
N GLY A 16 -10.48 8.14 12.55
CA GLY A 16 -9.75 6.86 12.57
C GLY A 16 -9.12 6.46 11.24
N ASP A 17 -8.04 5.66 11.30
CA ASP A 17 -7.30 5.20 10.11
C ASP A 17 -8.09 4.17 9.27
N TYR A 18 -9.09 3.51 9.85
CA TYR A 18 -9.81 2.38 9.25
C TYR A 18 -11.29 2.64 9.04
N GLN A 19 -11.71 3.90 8.89
CA GLN A 19 -13.09 4.30 8.58
C GLN A 19 -13.67 3.68 7.31
N VAL A 20 -12.82 3.24 6.39
CA VAL A 20 -13.21 2.64 5.11
C VAL A 20 -12.54 1.28 4.95
N ILE A 21 -13.31 0.31 4.45
CA ILE A 21 -12.90 -1.08 4.32
C ILE A 21 -11.75 -1.26 3.33
N GLU A 22 -11.62 -0.34 2.38
CA GLU A 22 -10.56 -0.29 1.37
C GLU A 22 -9.17 -0.25 2.03
N ASN A 23 -8.99 0.60 3.05
CA ASN A 23 -7.74 0.70 3.80
C ASN A 23 -7.53 -0.52 4.72
N LEU A 24 -8.59 -0.92 5.44
CA LEU A 24 -8.52 -2.03 6.39
C LEU A 24 -8.15 -3.36 5.72
N ARG A 25 -8.75 -3.65 4.56
CA ARG A 25 -8.46 -4.89 3.79
C ARG A 25 -7.01 -4.95 3.35
N ILE A 26 -6.42 -3.82 2.95
CA ILE A 26 -5.02 -3.75 2.56
C ILE A 26 -4.11 -4.02 3.76
N ALA A 27 -4.36 -3.37 4.89
CA ALA A 27 -3.59 -3.58 6.11
C ALA A 27 -3.63 -5.05 6.56
N TYR A 28 -4.80 -5.70 6.54
CA TYR A 28 -4.93 -7.13 6.85
C TYR A 28 -4.22 -8.03 5.85
N LYS A 29 -4.26 -7.70 4.56
CA LYS A 29 -3.54 -8.45 3.51
C LYS A 29 -2.04 -8.40 3.75
N VAL A 30 -1.49 -7.22 4.07
CA VAL A 30 -0.07 -7.05 4.43
C VAL A 30 0.26 -7.84 5.69
N ALA A 31 -0.52 -7.69 6.76
CA ALA A 31 -0.30 -8.38 8.03
C ALA A 31 -0.21 -9.91 7.85
N ARG A 32 -1.12 -10.49 7.07
CA ARG A 32 -1.12 -11.93 6.78
C ARG A 32 0.14 -12.37 6.03
N ARG A 33 0.56 -11.62 5.01
CA ARG A 33 1.73 -11.95 4.18
C ARG A 33 3.03 -11.81 4.96
N THR A 34 3.20 -10.70 5.68
CA THR A 34 4.35 -10.45 6.55
C THR A 34 4.47 -11.50 7.65
N ARG A 35 3.36 -11.92 8.27
CA ARG A 35 3.35 -12.99 9.29
C ARG A 35 3.94 -14.29 8.76
N ILE A 36 3.56 -14.72 7.56
CA ILE A 36 4.07 -15.96 6.95
C ILE A 36 5.58 -15.88 6.75
N ARG A 37 6.08 -14.73 6.27
CA ARG A 37 7.53 -14.48 6.15
C ARG A 37 8.24 -14.49 7.49
N ALA A 38 7.65 -13.89 8.53
CA ALA A 38 8.25 -13.81 9.86
C ALA A 38 8.39 -15.20 10.49
N ILE A 39 7.36 -16.05 10.36
CA ILE A 39 7.39 -17.43 10.87
C ILE A 39 8.56 -18.22 10.28
N ALA A 40 8.83 -18.05 8.98
CA ALA A 40 9.95 -18.73 8.32
C ALA A 40 11.34 -18.30 8.82
N ARG A 41 11.43 -17.21 9.60
CA ARG A 41 12.69 -16.70 10.15
C ARG A 41 12.88 -17.03 11.63
N ILE A 42 11.91 -17.66 12.28
CA ILE A 42 12.03 -18.08 13.68
C ILE A 42 13.14 -19.13 13.81
N GLY A 43 14.13 -18.87 14.67
CA GLY A 43 15.25 -19.78 14.90
C GLY A 43 16.31 -19.79 13.78
N ASP A 44 16.14 -18.99 12.73
CA ASP A 44 17.11 -18.89 11.64
C ASP A 44 18.30 -18.01 12.03
N ARG A 45 19.48 -18.63 12.19
CA ARG A 45 20.72 -17.94 12.56
C ARG A 45 21.21 -16.94 11.51
N ALA A 46 20.78 -17.09 10.25
CA ALA A 46 21.07 -16.12 9.21
C ALA A 46 20.30 -14.81 9.40
N PHE A 47 19.26 -14.79 10.25
CA PHE A 47 18.63 -13.57 10.75
C PHE A 47 19.19 -13.20 12.12
N ASN A 48 20.05 -12.18 12.16
CA ASN A 48 20.71 -11.75 13.38
C ASN A 48 20.92 -10.23 13.39
N SER A 49 21.45 -9.71 14.50
CA SER A 49 21.61 -8.28 14.74
C SER A 49 22.78 -7.62 14.01
N THR A 50 23.49 -8.35 13.14
CA THR A 50 24.52 -7.70 12.31
C THR A 50 23.87 -6.78 11.27
N PRO A 51 24.55 -5.68 10.88
CA PRO A 51 24.02 -4.75 9.88
C PRO A 51 23.70 -5.42 8.54
N GLY A 52 24.57 -6.31 8.05
CA GLY A 52 24.37 -7.03 6.80
C GLY A 52 23.17 -7.97 6.82
N SER A 53 22.99 -8.73 7.92
CA SER A 53 21.81 -9.58 8.10
C SER A 53 20.53 -8.76 8.18
N THR A 54 20.58 -7.62 8.88
CA THR A 54 19.43 -6.70 9.02
C THR A 54 19.03 -6.10 7.67
N ALA A 55 19.98 -5.64 6.86
CA ALA A 55 19.71 -5.13 5.52
C ALA A 55 19.12 -6.20 4.58
N ALA A 56 19.65 -7.43 4.64
CA ALA A 56 19.10 -8.56 3.90
C ALA A 56 17.67 -8.91 4.35
N ALA A 57 17.40 -8.85 5.66
CA ALA A 57 16.08 -9.10 6.21
C ALA A 57 15.07 -8.00 5.83
N ILE A 58 15.45 -6.72 5.85
CA ILE A 58 14.64 -5.60 5.34
C ILE A 58 14.22 -5.89 3.89
N THR A 59 15.19 -6.29 3.05
CA THR A 59 14.92 -6.67 1.66
C THR A 59 13.96 -7.85 1.57
N TYR A 60 14.14 -8.88 2.40
CA TYR A 60 13.30 -10.07 2.43
C TYR A 60 11.84 -9.77 2.82
N PHE A 61 11.62 -8.99 3.89
CA PHE A 61 10.29 -8.60 4.35
C PHE A 61 9.60 -7.64 3.38
N GLY A 62 10.35 -6.74 2.75
CA GLY A 62 9.82 -5.82 1.73
C GLY A 62 9.36 -6.50 0.42
N LYS A 63 9.63 -7.79 0.23
CA LYS A 63 9.25 -8.52 -1.00
C LYS A 63 7.74 -8.51 -1.24
N ASP A 64 6.92 -8.68 -0.20
CA ASP A 64 5.47 -8.69 -0.37
C ASP A 64 4.93 -7.30 -0.73
N LEU A 65 5.48 -6.24 -0.13
CA LEU A 65 5.11 -4.86 -0.47
C LEU A 65 5.43 -4.57 -1.93
N ARG A 66 6.66 -4.88 -2.40
CA ARG A 66 7.02 -4.70 -3.81
C ARG A 66 6.13 -5.52 -4.77
N THR A 67 5.69 -6.70 -4.35
CA THR A 67 4.78 -7.53 -5.15
C THR A 67 3.38 -6.91 -5.19
N MET A 68 2.88 -6.36 -4.08
CA MET A 68 1.57 -5.72 -3.99
C MET A 68 1.52 -4.38 -4.72
N ALA A 69 2.63 -3.65 -4.79
CA ALA A 69 2.72 -2.39 -5.52
C ALA A 69 2.72 -2.56 -7.05
N LYS A 70 2.98 -3.77 -7.55
CA LYS A 70 3.12 -4.01 -8.98
C LYS A 70 1.75 -4.01 -9.67
N ALA A 71 1.57 -3.11 -10.63
CA ALA A 71 0.44 -3.14 -11.55
C ALA A 71 0.50 -4.39 -12.45
N THR A 72 -0.66 -4.91 -12.83
CA THR A 72 -0.80 -6.09 -13.69
C THR A 72 -1.72 -5.79 -14.86
N THR A 73 -1.41 -6.31 -16.03
CA THR A 73 -2.26 -6.15 -17.22
C THR A 73 -2.97 -7.47 -17.51
N ILE A 74 -4.29 -7.43 -17.67
CA ILE A 74 -5.11 -8.59 -18.07
C ILE A 74 -5.85 -8.19 -19.34
N ASN A 75 -5.67 -8.94 -20.44
CA ASN A 75 -6.27 -8.65 -21.74
C ASN A 75 -6.02 -7.20 -22.22
N GLY A 76 -4.82 -6.67 -22.01
CA GLY A 76 -4.47 -5.29 -22.38
C GLY A 76 -5.00 -4.22 -21.44
N GLN A 77 -5.83 -4.56 -20.45
CA GLN A 77 -6.33 -3.62 -19.45
C GLN A 77 -5.40 -3.56 -18.23
N PRO A 78 -4.86 -2.39 -17.87
CA PRO A 78 -4.02 -2.23 -16.69
C PRO A 78 -4.87 -2.24 -15.42
N PHE A 79 -4.45 -3.03 -14.45
CA PHE A 79 -4.97 -3.04 -13.08
C PHE A 79 -3.87 -2.48 -12.16
N PRO A 80 -4.15 -1.44 -11.38
CA PRO A 80 -3.17 -0.89 -10.45
C PRO A 80 -2.79 -1.92 -9.38
N GLY A 81 -1.61 -1.73 -8.78
CA GLY A 81 -1.23 -2.46 -7.57
C GLY A 81 -2.17 -2.16 -6.41
N ASP A 82 -2.20 -3.04 -5.41
CA ASP A 82 -3.02 -2.84 -4.20
C ASP A 82 -2.53 -1.65 -3.36
N ILE A 83 -1.23 -1.33 -3.45
CA ILE A 83 -0.55 -0.33 -2.62
C ILE A 83 0.36 0.55 -3.48
N ALA A 84 0.70 1.73 -2.97
CA ALA A 84 1.76 2.53 -3.55
C ALA A 84 3.12 1.83 -3.38
N SER A 85 4.08 2.20 -4.23
CA SER A 85 5.45 1.69 -4.13
C SER A 85 6.02 1.93 -2.72
N PRO A 86 6.60 0.89 -2.07
CA PRO A 86 7.22 1.07 -0.76
C PRO A 86 8.45 1.98 -0.87
N GLN A 87 8.70 2.73 0.20
CA GLN A 87 9.82 3.64 0.37
C GLN A 87 10.88 3.04 1.30
N ASP A 88 12.08 3.60 1.27
CA ASP A 88 13.12 3.25 2.23
C ASP A 88 12.64 3.57 3.66
N GLY A 89 12.86 2.64 4.58
CA GLY A 89 12.37 2.74 5.96
C GLY A 89 10.96 2.21 6.20
N ASP A 90 10.19 1.89 5.15
CA ASP A 90 8.85 1.26 5.32
C ASP A 90 8.94 -0.14 5.95
N ILE A 91 10.11 -0.78 5.87
CA ILE A 91 10.45 -1.93 6.69
C ILE A 91 11.61 -1.53 7.59
N SER A 92 11.40 -1.60 8.91
CA SER A 92 12.47 -1.41 9.88
C SER A 92 12.52 -2.57 10.86
N ILE A 93 13.72 -2.88 11.34
CA ILE A 93 13.98 -4.03 12.19
C ILE A 93 14.75 -3.54 13.41
N GLN A 94 14.25 -3.88 14.59
CA GLN A 94 14.87 -3.53 15.86
C GLN A 94 15.04 -4.78 16.72
N TRP A 95 16.26 -5.06 17.12
CA TRP A 95 16.57 -6.11 18.08
C TRP A 95 16.37 -5.54 19.49
N THR A 96 15.38 -6.07 20.21
CA THR A 96 15.06 -5.64 21.59
C THR A 96 15.75 -6.52 22.64
N ALA A 97 16.14 -7.74 22.26
CA ALA A 97 17.02 -8.62 23.04
C ALA A 97 17.75 -9.60 22.11
N LYS A 98 18.66 -10.42 22.66
CA LYS A 98 19.43 -11.42 21.89
C LYS A 98 18.55 -12.32 21.00
N ASN A 99 17.37 -12.70 21.49
CA ASN A 99 16.43 -13.59 20.80
C ASN A 99 15.09 -12.92 20.52
N LEU A 100 15.00 -11.59 20.63
CA LEU A 100 13.76 -10.84 20.45
C LEU A 100 13.98 -9.72 19.44
N VAL A 101 13.18 -9.74 18.39
CA VAL A 101 13.26 -8.80 17.27
C VAL A 101 11.87 -8.30 16.92
N SER A 102 11.77 -6.99 16.71
CA SER A 102 10.58 -6.30 16.23
C SER A 102 10.78 -5.94 14.77
N VAL A 103 9.76 -6.20 13.94
CA VAL A 103 9.71 -5.80 12.54
C VAL A 103 8.54 -4.84 12.38
N PHE A 104 8.83 -3.60 11.99
CA PHE A 104 7.83 -2.58 11.73
C PHE A 104 7.59 -2.47 10.22
N VAL A 105 6.33 -2.23 9.87
CA VAL A 105 5.88 -2.17 8.47
C VAL A 105 5.00 -0.95 8.27
N VAL A 106 5.32 -0.12 7.28
CA VAL A 106 4.51 1.00 6.81
C VAL A 106 3.94 0.62 5.43
N VAL A 107 2.67 0.95 5.21
CA VAL A 107 1.98 0.73 3.93
C VAL A 107 1.20 1.96 3.55
N ARG A 108 1.16 2.26 2.25
CA ARG A 108 0.37 3.36 1.68
C ARG A 108 -0.53 2.79 0.60
N THR A 109 -1.83 3.08 0.66
CA THR A 109 -2.79 2.66 -0.37
C THR A 109 -2.62 3.51 -1.63
N VAL A 110 -3.07 3.00 -2.78
CA VAL A 110 -3.17 3.82 -3.99
C VAL A 110 -4.39 4.75 -3.90
N ASP A 111 -4.31 5.89 -4.60
CA ASP A 111 -5.41 6.85 -4.62
C ASP A 111 -6.64 6.28 -5.34
N CYS A 112 -7.81 6.58 -4.79
CA CYS A 112 -9.11 6.24 -5.38
C CYS A 112 -10.03 7.47 -5.22
N PRO A 113 -10.35 8.19 -6.31
CA PRO A 113 -11.16 9.40 -6.19
C PRO A 113 -12.58 9.05 -5.75
N LYS A 114 -12.99 9.60 -4.60
CA LYS A 114 -14.37 9.49 -4.06
C LYS A 114 -15.26 10.66 -4.44
N GLY A 115 -14.68 11.71 -5.02
CA GLY A 115 -15.37 12.85 -5.57
C GLY A 115 -14.59 13.40 -6.77
N ILE A 116 -15.31 13.88 -7.78
CA ILE A 116 -14.71 14.46 -8.97
C ILE A 116 -15.43 15.78 -9.24
N THR A 117 -14.65 16.86 -9.37
CA THR A 117 -15.16 18.16 -9.84
C THR A 117 -14.67 18.38 -11.26
N VAL A 118 -15.59 18.66 -12.17
CA VAL A 118 -15.28 18.97 -13.58
C VAL A 118 -15.66 20.43 -13.84
N ASN A 119 -14.67 21.24 -14.22
CA ASN A 119 -14.87 22.64 -14.61
C ASN A 119 -14.78 22.75 -16.14
N ILE A 120 -15.74 23.42 -16.76
CA ILE A 120 -15.81 23.57 -18.23
C ILE A 120 -15.76 25.06 -18.56
N MET A 121 -14.80 25.44 -19.40
CA MET A 121 -14.72 26.77 -20.00
C MET A 121 -15.09 26.68 -21.48
N LEU A 122 -15.95 27.58 -21.94
CA LEU A 122 -16.25 27.76 -23.35
C LEU A 122 -15.27 28.77 -23.96
N ASP A 123 -14.47 28.35 -24.93
CA ASP A 123 -13.61 29.21 -25.73
C ASP A 123 -14.30 29.57 -27.05
N LEU A 124 -14.45 30.86 -27.32
CA LEU A 124 -15.05 31.43 -28.54
C LEU A 124 -14.06 32.28 -29.35
N SER A 125 -12.78 32.29 -28.97
CA SER A 125 -11.76 33.14 -29.60
C SER A 125 -11.50 32.83 -31.09
N LEU A 126 -11.86 31.63 -31.55
CA LEU A 126 -11.73 31.21 -32.95
C LEU A 126 -12.82 31.75 -33.90
N ASN A 127 -13.84 32.45 -33.39
CA ASN A 127 -14.91 33.02 -34.25
C ASN A 127 -14.62 34.44 -34.76
N ASN A 128 -13.53 35.07 -34.33
CA ASN A 128 -13.10 36.36 -34.88
C ASN A 128 -11.96 36.14 -35.87
N GLY A 129 -12.32 35.56 -37.02
CA GLY A 129 -11.58 35.83 -38.25
C GLY A 129 -11.79 37.28 -38.64
N GLU A 130 -11.03 38.19 -38.03
CA GLU A 130 -10.79 39.51 -38.62
C GLU A 130 -9.86 39.28 -39.83
N GLY A 131 -10.48 39.23 -41.01
CA GLY A 131 -9.83 39.52 -42.28
C GLY A 131 -9.69 41.03 -42.50
#